data_AF-A0A1Q8G5R9-F1
#
_entry.id   AF-A0A1Q8G5R9-F1
#
_cell.length_a   1.000
_cell.length_b   1.000
_cell.length_c   1.000
_cell.angle_alpha   90.00
_cell.angle_beta   90.00
_cell.angle_gamma   90.00
#
_symmetry.space_group_name_H-M   'P 1'
#
loop_
_entity.id
_entity.type
_entity.pdbx_description
1 polymer ?
#
loop_
_entity_poly.entity_id
_entity_poly.type
_entity_poly.pdbx_seq_one_letter_code
_entity_poly.pdbx_strand_id
1 'polypeptide(L)'
;MADDRHCKAIRKRLEKKAPGERLSLEEIRELKKIEAERVNERIRRGIRPEDQSQVWQQLFAEGRFLPANRRRATTRYLTGLTALDLDMQGRTAPGWHSTYLYLWENWTWSGDSIMDTTHLLGLRGVYDATSELRRHAPNTPESTHAASYERAVFDLLHHFAVLDKPVPNIQAHDIDHEVDFDLIRQWINESELLPLEIKSAMLAWLKA
;
A
#
# COMPACT_ATOMS: atom_id res chain seq x y z
N MET A 1 -23.80 22.31 -15.15
CA MET A 1 -22.96 22.35 -16.37
C MET A 1 -22.10 23.61 -16.48
N ALA A 2 -22.25 24.63 -15.63
CA ALA A 2 -21.06 25.18 -14.95
C ALA A 2 -20.60 24.06 -13.99
N ASP A 3 -19.36 23.55 -13.93
CA ASP A 3 -18.14 24.31 -13.72
C ASP A 3 -16.85 23.50 -14.05
N ASP A 4 -16.92 22.52 -14.97
CA ASP A 4 -15.81 21.57 -15.23
C ASP A 4 -14.54 22.27 -15.74
N ARG A 5 -14.68 23.39 -16.48
CA ARG A 5 -13.55 24.20 -16.95
C ARG A 5 -12.87 24.97 -15.82
N HIS A 6 -13.64 25.51 -14.88
CA HIS A 6 -13.10 26.25 -13.73
C HIS A 6 -12.42 25.30 -12.74
N CYS A 7 -13.05 24.15 -12.46
CA CYS A 7 -12.48 23.08 -11.64
C CYS A 7 -11.15 22.56 -12.23
N LYS A 8 -11.10 22.32 -13.55
CA LYS A 8 -9.86 21.93 -14.26
C LYS A 8 -8.81 23.04 -14.23
N ALA A 9 -9.20 24.30 -14.37
CA ALA A 9 -8.28 25.44 -14.31
C ALA A 9 -7.65 25.59 -12.91
N ILE A 10 -8.46 25.42 -11.84
CA ILE A 10 -7.97 25.46 -10.45
C ILE A 10 -6.99 24.30 -10.21
N ARG A 11 -7.34 23.07 -10.59
CA ARG A 11 -6.42 21.91 -10.44
C ARG A 11 -5.11 22.12 -11.19
N LYS A 12 -5.18 22.53 -12.48
CA LYS A 12 -4.00 22.79 -13.31
C LYS A 12 -3.13 23.95 -12.78
N ARG A 13 -3.74 24.96 -12.14
CA ARG A 13 -3.01 26.04 -11.47
C ARG A 13 -2.28 25.52 -10.22
N LEU A 14 -2.91 24.64 -9.44
CA LEU A 14 -2.33 24.10 -8.22
C LEU A 14 -1.28 23.00 -8.47
N GLU A 15 -1.36 22.32 -9.62
CA GLU A 15 -0.35 21.38 -10.12
C GLU A 15 0.94 22.06 -10.57
N LYS A 16 0.88 23.31 -11.06
CA LYS A 16 2.04 24.10 -11.50
C LYS A 16 2.90 24.63 -10.36
N LYS A 17 2.36 24.66 -9.14
CA LYS A 17 3.08 25.11 -7.95
C LYS A 17 4.05 24.03 -7.47
N ALA A 18 5.15 24.44 -6.87
CA ALA A 18 6.23 23.52 -6.50
C ALA A 18 5.77 22.51 -5.43
N PRO A 19 6.27 21.26 -5.46
CA PRO A 19 6.07 20.30 -4.37
C PRO A 19 6.47 20.92 -3.02
N GLY A 20 5.60 20.80 -2.00
CA GLY A 20 5.83 21.34 -0.66
C GLY A 20 5.40 22.80 -0.42
N GLU A 21 5.02 23.55 -1.46
CA GLU A 21 4.51 24.92 -1.31
C GLU A 21 3.16 24.93 -0.60
N ARG A 22 3.01 25.69 0.50
CA ARG A 22 1.77 25.75 1.29
C ARG A 22 0.61 26.32 0.46
N LEU A 23 -0.54 25.66 0.50
CA LEU A 23 -1.78 26.21 -0.06
C LEU A 23 -2.34 27.31 0.85
N SER A 24 -2.93 28.33 0.25
CA SER A 24 -3.72 29.30 1.00
C SER A 24 -5.02 28.67 1.51
N LEU A 25 -5.62 29.25 2.55
CA LEU A 25 -6.90 28.77 3.09
C LEU A 25 -8.03 28.84 2.03
N GLU A 26 -7.97 29.81 1.13
CA GLU A 26 -8.91 29.94 0.01
C GLU A 26 -8.73 28.81 -1.00
N GLU A 27 -7.49 28.46 -1.36
CA GLU A 27 -7.20 27.35 -2.26
C GLU A 27 -7.67 25.99 -1.68
N ILE A 28 -7.51 25.81 -0.37
CA ILE A 28 -8.01 24.61 0.34
C ILE A 28 -9.55 24.57 0.32
N ARG A 29 -10.22 25.70 0.54
CA ARG A 29 -11.69 25.78 0.51
C ARG A 29 -12.23 25.47 -0.89
N GLU A 30 -11.61 26.01 -1.93
CA GLU A 30 -11.97 25.72 -3.33
C GLU A 30 -11.81 24.24 -3.67
N LEU A 31 -10.69 23.61 -3.30
CA LEU A 31 -10.48 22.18 -3.52
C LEU A 31 -11.52 21.31 -2.79
N LYS A 32 -11.86 21.66 -1.54
CA LYS A 32 -12.90 20.97 -0.77
C LYS A 32 -14.26 21.09 -1.46
N LYS A 33 -14.58 22.27 -2.01
CA LYS A 33 -15.84 22.52 -2.73
C LYS A 33 -15.93 21.69 -4.01
N ILE A 34 -14.86 21.67 -4.81
CA ILE A 34 -14.79 20.87 -6.05
C ILE A 34 -14.99 19.38 -5.75
N GLU A 35 -14.30 18.86 -4.73
CA GLU A 35 -14.44 17.44 -4.39
C GLU A 35 -15.83 17.13 -3.78
N ALA A 36 -16.38 18.04 -2.97
CA ALA A 36 -17.73 17.92 -2.45
C ALA A 36 -18.79 17.82 -3.55
N GLU A 37 -18.67 18.65 -4.60
CA GLU A 37 -19.54 18.60 -5.77
C GLU A 37 -19.41 17.28 -6.52
N ARG A 38 -18.20 16.77 -6.71
CA ARG A 38 -17.93 15.46 -7.33
C ARG A 38 -18.54 14.30 -6.53
N VAL A 39 -18.41 14.33 -5.21
CA VAL A 39 -18.99 13.31 -4.32
C VAL A 39 -20.50 13.37 -4.38
N ASN A 40 -21.09 14.57 -4.30
CA ASN A 40 -22.53 14.76 -4.43
C ASN A 40 -23.06 14.27 -5.79
N GLU A 41 -22.31 14.47 -6.88
CA GLU A 41 -22.67 13.93 -8.18
C GLU A 41 -22.61 12.40 -8.22
N ARG A 42 -21.59 11.78 -7.61
CA ARG A 42 -21.50 10.32 -7.47
C ARG A 42 -22.63 9.75 -6.62
N ILE A 43 -22.99 10.44 -5.54
CA ILE A 43 -24.11 10.07 -4.67
C ILE A 43 -25.42 10.09 -5.46
N ARG A 44 -25.66 11.15 -6.25
CA ARG A 44 -26.84 11.24 -7.15
C ARG A 44 -26.91 10.12 -8.19
N ARG A 45 -25.78 9.48 -8.54
CA ARG A 45 -25.71 8.36 -9.50
C ARG A 45 -26.00 6.99 -8.86
N GLY A 46 -26.42 6.93 -7.59
CA GLY A 46 -26.98 5.71 -7.00
C GLY A 46 -26.20 5.11 -5.84
N ILE A 47 -25.41 5.90 -5.10
CA ILE A 47 -24.78 5.42 -3.85
C ILE A 47 -25.85 5.37 -2.75
N ARG A 48 -25.95 4.22 -2.06
CA ARG A 48 -26.90 4.03 -0.97
C ARG A 48 -26.59 5.00 0.18
N PRO A 49 -27.61 5.57 0.87
CA PRO A 49 -27.42 6.54 1.96
C PRO A 49 -26.43 6.08 3.04
N GLU A 50 -26.45 4.79 3.40
CA GLU A 50 -25.55 4.17 4.37
C GLU A 50 -24.06 4.21 3.97
N ASP A 51 -23.75 4.21 2.67
CA ASP A 51 -22.38 4.20 2.14
C ASP A 51 -21.82 5.63 1.98
N GLN A 52 -22.66 6.67 2.10
CA GLN A 52 -22.27 8.06 1.86
C GLN A 52 -21.19 8.54 2.83
N SER A 53 -21.36 8.29 4.13
CA SER A 53 -20.38 8.68 5.15
C SER A 53 -19.02 7.97 4.97
N GLN A 54 -19.03 6.72 4.51
CA GLN A 54 -17.80 5.96 4.24
C GLN A 54 -17.07 6.46 3.00
N VAL A 55 -17.79 6.80 1.93
CA VAL A 55 -17.23 7.45 0.72
C VAL A 55 -16.64 8.81 1.06
N TRP A 56 -17.33 9.59 1.88
CA TRP A 56 -16.82 10.87 2.37
C TRP A 56 -15.57 10.71 3.24
N GLN A 57 -15.54 9.73 4.14
CA GLN A 57 -14.39 9.45 5.00
C GLN A 57 -13.18 8.92 4.21
N GLN A 58 -13.36 7.98 3.27
CA GLN A 58 -12.28 7.46 2.42
C GLN A 58 -11.61 8.56 1.59
N LEU A 59 -12.40 9.47 1.00
CA LEU A 59 -11.84 10.53 0.15
C LEU A 59 -11.06 11.60 0.91
N PHE A 60 -11.45 11.88 2.16
CA PHE A 60 -10.69 12.76 3.05
C PHE A 60 -9.46 12.08 3.67
N ALA A 61 -9.60 10.81 4.09
CA ALA A 61 -8.51 10.03 4.69
C ALA A 61 -7.37 9.77 3.69
N GLU A 62 -7.69 9.53 2.42
CA GLU A 62 -6.70 9.23 1.37
C GLU A 62 -6.10 10.49 0.71
N GLY A 63 -6.49 11.69 1.16
CA GLY A 63 -5.98 12.96 0.61
C GLY A 63 -6.27 13.16 -0.88
N ARG A 64 -7.21 12.40 -1.47
CA ARG A 64 -7.45 12.38 -2.93
C ARG A 64 -8.01 13.69 -3.48
N PHE A 65 -8.52 14.57 -2.61
CA PHE A 65 -8.96 15.93 -2.96
C PHE A 65 -7.79 16.89 -3.26
N LEU A 66 -6.57 16.54 -2.84
CA LEU A 66 -5.36 17.29 -3.20
C LEU A 66 -4.83 16.81 -4.57
N PRO A 67 -4.30 17.73 -5.39
CA PRO A 67 -3.52 17.39 -6.58
C PRO A 67 -2.44 16.33 -6.28
N ALA A 68 -2.11 15.48 -7.24
CA ALA A 68 -1.21 14.33 -7.03
C ALA A 68 0.14 14.74 -6.40
N ASN A 69 0.71 15.88 -6.82
CA ASN A 69 1.95 16.46 -6.31
C ASN A 69 1.85 17.07 -4.90
N ARG A 70 0.66 17.04 -4.28
CA ARG A 70 0.35 17.69 -2.99
C ARG A 70 -0.36 16.78 -2.00
N ARG A 71 -0.74 15.58 -2.42
CA ARG A 71 -1.17 14.54 -1.48
C ARG A 71 -0.03 14.39 -0.48
N ARG A 72 -0.35 14.34 0.82
CA ARG A 72 0.67 13.93 1.79
C ARG A 72 1.29 12.66 1.24
N ALA A 73 2.62 12.58 1.20
CA ALA A 73 3.29 11.31 1.09
C ALA A 73 2.85 10.54 2.34
N THR A 74 1.72 9.83 2.25
CA THR A 74 1.55 8.63 3.05
C THR A 74 2.79 7.85 2.72
N THR A 75 3.70 7.70 3.68
CA THR A 75 4.80 6.75 3.57
C THR A 75 4.12 5.42 3.30
N ARG A 76 3.96 5.07 2.03
CA ARG A 76 3.28 3.85 1.63
C ARG A 76 4.32 2.78 1.83
N TYR A 77 4.13 2.01 2.89
CA TYR A 77 4.85 0.79 3.13
C TYR A 77 4.08 -0.33 2.44
N LEU A 78 4.70 -0.93 1.44
CA LEU A 78 4.14 -2.05 0.69
C LEU A 78 4.70 -3.35 1.24
N THR A 79 3.84 -4.34 1.50
CA THR A 79 4.25 -5.63 2.06
C THR A 79 3.40 -6.77 1.51
N GLY A 80 3.64 -7.98 2.00
CA GLY A 80 2.95 -9.20 1.62
C GLY A 80 3.09 -9.52 0.14
N LEU A 81 2.00 -10.00 -0.48
CA LEU A 81 2.01 -10.47 -1.87
C LEU A 81 2.54 -9.42 -2.85
N THR A 82 2.15 -8.16 -2.71
CA THR A 82 2.68 -7.11 -3.60
C THR A 82 4.20 -7.02 -3.51
N ALA A 83 4.78 -7.09 -2.32
CA ALA A 83 6.23 -7.03 -2.16
C ALA A 83 6.95 -8.28 -2.68
N LEU A 84 6.29 -9.45 -2.66
CA LEU A 84 6.82 -10.68 -3.25
C LEU A 84 6.82 -10.68 -4.79
N ASP A 85 6.05 -9.79 -5.41
CA ASP A 85 5.99 -9.63 -6.87
C ASP A 85 6.81 -8.44 -7.40
N LEU A 86 7.55 -7.74 -6.53
CA LEU A 86 8.43 -6.64 -6.93
C LEU A 86 9.86 -7.11 -7.10
N ASP A 87 10.47 -6.80 -8.25
CA ASP A 87 11.90 -7.00 -8.41
C ASP A 87 12.68 -6.14 -7.42
N MET A 88 13.60 -6.79 -6.71
CA MET A 88 14.56 -6.12 -5.84
C MET A 88 15.89 -5.96 -6.57
N GLN A 89 16.68 -4.94 -6.22
CA GLN A 89 17.96 -4.72 -6.89
C GLN A 89 18.87 -5.95 -6.78
N GLY A 90 19.08 -6.64 -7.91
CA GLY A 90 19.91 -7.85 -7.99
C GLY A 90 19.22 -9.16 -7.61
N ARG A 91 17.90 -9.14 -7.36
CA ARG A 91 17.09 -10.35 -7.07
C ARG A 91 15.81 -10.30 -7.90
N THR A 92 15.47 -11.42 -8.53
CA THR A 92 14.20 -11.55 -9.25
C THR A 92 13.08 -11.75 -8.23
N ALA A 93 11.88 -11.26 -8.51
CA ALA A 93 10.72 -11.57 -7.67
C ALA A 93 10.54 -13.11 -7.55
N PRO A 94 10.27 -13.67 -6.35
CA PRO A 94 9.93 -15.09 -6.17
C PRO A 94 8.71 -15.52 -6.98
N GLY A 95 7.89 -14.54 -7.39
CA GLY A 95 6.94 -14.69 -8.48
C GLY A 95 5.72 -15.52 -8.12
N TRP A 96 4.74 -14.89 -7.48
CA TRP A 96 3.40 -15.46 -7.34
C TRP A 96 2.56 -15.10 -8.58
N HIS A 97 2.90 -15.69 -9.72
CA HIS A 97 2.34 -15.23 -10.98
C HIS A 97 1.02 -15.93 -11.33
N SER A 98 -0.08 -15.17 -11.31
CA SER A 98 -1.20 -15.46 -12.21
C SER A 98 -0.89 -14.87 -13.60
N THR A 99 -1.34 -15.52 -14.67
CA THR A 99 -1.14 -15.14 -16.08
C THR A 99 -1.68 -13.76 -16.49
N TYR A 100 -2.22 -12.96 -15.54
CA TYR A 100 -2.87 -11.67 -15.78
C TYR A 100 -1.99 -10.45 -15.50
N LEU A 101 -0.68 -10.62 -15.28
CA LEU A 101 0.26 -9.51 -15.06
C LEU A 101 0.31 -8.50 -16.24
N TYR A 102 -0.05 -8.91 -17.45
CA TYR A 102 -0.14 -7.99 -18.59
C TYR A 102 -1.28 -6.95 -18.46
N LEU A 103 -2.22 -7.13 -17.52
CA LEU A 103 -3.34 -6.23 -17.24
C LEU A 103 -3.06 -5.32 -16.03
N TRP A 104 -1.90 -4.63 -16.04
CA TRP A 104 -1.46 -3.70 -14.99
C TRP A 104 -2.51 -2.63 -14.63
N GLU A 105 -3.37 -2.25 -15.58
CA GLU A 105 -4.48 -1.30 -15.36
C GLU A 105 -5.51 -1.78 -14.32
N ASN A 106 -5.55 -3.09 -14.04
CA ASN A 106 -6.47 -3.71 -13.08
C ASN A 106 -5.79 -4.06 -11.75
N TRP A 107 -4.50 -3.76 -11.58
CA TRP A 107 -3.79 -4.11 -10.36
C TRP A 107 -4.29 -3.26 -9.18
N THR A 108 -4.60 -3.93 -8.08
CA THR A 108 -4.84 -3.31 -6.77
C THR A 108 -3.71 -3.72 -5.85
N TRP A 109 -3.16 -2.77 -5.08
CA TRP A 109 -2.14 -3.04 -4.07
C TRP A 109 -2.66 -4.08 -3.07
N SER A 110 -2.08 -5.28 -3.05
CA SER A 110 -2.34 -6.33 -2.07
C SER A 110 -1.36 -6.16 -0.91
N GLY A 111 -1.84 -5.70 0.25
CA GLY A 111 -0.96 -5.39 1.37
C GLY A 111 -1.44 -4.27 2.28
N ASP A 112 -2.30 -3.37 1.78
CA ASP A 112 -2.85 -2.26 2.58
C ASP A 112 -3.61 -2.73 3.84
N SER A 113 -4.11 -3.96 3.84
CA SER A 113 -4.80 -4.59 4.98
C SER A 113 -3.93 -5.57 5.77
N ILE A 114 -2.68 -5.80 5.37
CA ILE A 114 -1.73 -6.62 6.12
C ILE A 114 -1.21 -5.79 7.30
N MET A 115 -1.07 -6.42 8.46
CA MET A 115 -0.64 -5.72 9.67
C MET A 115 0.84 -5.32 9.55
N ASP A 116 1.12 -4.03 9.72
CA ASP A 116 2.49 -3.51 9.77
C ASP A 116 3.24 -4.04 11.01
N THR A 117 4.37 -4.70 10.78
CA THR A 117 5.24 -5.25 11.83
C THR A 117 6.41 -4.33 12.19
N THR A 118 6.38 -3.05 11.78
CA THR A 118 7.45 -2.07 12.09
C THR A 118 7.67 -1.92 13.60
N HIS A 119 6.64 -2.17 14.42
CA HIS A 119 6.78 -2.21 15.88
C HIS A 119 7.61 -3.40 16.40
N LEU A 120 7.76 -4.48 15.62
CA LEU A 120 8.57 -5.66 15.95
C LEU A 120 9.99 -5.55 15.38
N LEU A 121 10.10 -5.13 14.11
CA LEU A 121 11.35 -5.22 13.34
C LEU A 121 11.96 -3.85 12.98
N GLY A 122 11.27 -2.75 13.30
CA GLY A 122 11.64 -1.43 12.82
C GLY A 122 11.73 -1.40 11.29
N LEU A 123 12.81 -0.82 10.77
CA LEU A 123 13.10 -0.73 9.33
C LEU A 123 13.83 -1.97 8.78
N ARG A 124 14.00 -3.04 9.57
CA ARG A 124 14.71 -4.25 9.11
C ARG A 124 13.93 -4.89 7.95
N GLY A 125 14.61 -5.12 6.83
CA GLY A 125 14.00 -5.65 5.62
C GLY A 125 13.05 -4.66 4.94
N VAL A 126 13.27 -3.35 5.08
CA VAL A 126 12.53 -2.30 4.34
C VAL A 126 13.49 -1.60 3.38
N TYR A 127 13.08 -1.40 2.12
CA TYR A 127 13.87 -0.71 1.10
C TYR A 127 13.05 0.34 0.35
N ASP A 128 13.73 1.28 -0.30
CA ASP A 128 13.08 2.26 -1.20
C ASP A 128 12.77 1.58 -2.54
N ALA A 129 11.48 1.36 -2.79
CA ALA A 129 10.97 0.71 -3.99
C ALA A 129 10.52 1.70 -5.07
N THR A 130 10.69 3.01 -4.84
CA THR A 130 10.18 4.07 -5.73
C THR A 130 10.57 3.85 -7.18
N SER A 131 11.84 3.54 -7.45
CA SER A 131 12.36 3.38 -8.81
C SER A 131 11.76 2.17 -9.53
N GLU A 132 11.59 1.05 -8.83
CA GLU A 132 10.97 -0.15 -9.40
C GLU A 132 9.49 0.09 -9.66
N LEU A 133 8.78 0.61 -8.67
CA LEU A 133 7.36 0.89 -8.77
C LEU A 133 7.03 1.89 -9.88
N ARG A 134 7.90 2.86 -10.15
CA ARG A 134 7.70 3.80 -11.26
C ARG A 134 7.75 3.16 -12.64
N ARG A 135 8.33 1.96 -12.78
CA ARG A 135 8.30 1.20 -14.04
C ARG A 135 6.89 0.72 -14.38
N HIS A 136 6.11 0.38 -13.36
CA HIS A 136 4.74 -0.14 -13.50
C HIS A 136 3.67 0.92 -13.25
N ALA A 137 3.94 1.83 -12.31
CA ALA A 137 3.08 2.93 -11.89
C ALA A 137 3.87 4.26 -11.87
N PRO A 138 3.97 4.97 -13.01
CA PRO A 138 4.84 6.16 -13.17
C PRO A 138 4.58 7.30 -12.18
N ASN A 139 3.36 7.38 -11.62
CA ASN A 139 2.97 8.40 -10.65
C ASN A 139 3.30 8.02 -9.19
N THR A 140 4.10 6.98 -8.95
CA THR A 140 4.50 6.56 -7.60
C THR A 140 5.26 7.69 -6.87
N PRO A 141 4.80 8.10 -5.67
CA PRO A 141 5.46 9.13 -4.88
C PRO A 141 6.91 8.78 -4.54
N GLU A 142 7.73 9.81 -4.35
CA GLU A 142 9.08 9.62 -3.81
C GLU A 142 9.04 9.00 -2.40
N SER A 143 10.08 8.24 -2.07
CA SER A 143 10.22 7.54 -0.79
C SER A 143 9.06 6.57 -0.50
N THR A 144 8.58 5.89 -1.54
CA THR A 144 7.66 4.76 -1.40
C THR A 144 8.49 3.53 -1.02
N HIS A 145 8.23 2.97 0.16
CA HIS A 145 9.03 1.88 0.71
C HIS A 145 8.31 0.55 0.53
N ALA A 146 9.07 -0.53 0.37
CA ALA A 146 8.53 -1.89 0.35
C ALA A 146 9.31 -2.81 1.29
N ALA A 147 8.65 -3.89 1.71
CA ALA A 147 9.25 -5.01 2.41
C ALA A 147 10.17 -5.79 1.46
N SER A 148 11.32 -6.26 1.94
CA SER A 148 12.06 -7.34 1.28
C SER A 148 11.23 -8.62 1.26
N TYR A 149 11.61 -9.63 0.48
CA TYR A 149 10.84 -10.88 0.44
C TYR A 149 10.70 -11.53 1.81
N GLU A 150 11.77 -11.55 2.61
CA GLU A 150 11.75 -12.10 3.97
C GLU A 150 10.81 -11.31 4.87
N ARG A 151 10.82 -9.97 4.76
CA ARG A 151 9.95 -9.10 5.54
C ARG A 151 8.49 -9.22 5.11
N ALA A 152 8.24 -9.40 3.82
CA ALA A 152 6.91 -9.61 3.27
C ALA A 152 6.31 -10.94 3.76
N VAL A 153 7.11 -12.01 3.77
CA VAL A 153 6.70 -13.30 4.36
C VAL A 153 6.48 -13.15 5.87
N PHE A 154 7.38 -12.48 6.59
CA PHE A 154 7.23 -12.24 8.02
C PHE A 154 5.91 -11.52 8.34
N ASP A 155 5.59 -10.44 7.60
CA ASP A 155 4.36 -9.67 7.78
C ASP A 155 3.10 -10.50 7.48
N LEU A 156 3.14 -11.31 6.42
CA LEU A 156 2.06 -12.25 6.09
C LEU A 156 1.85 -13.27 7.20
N LEU A 157 2.93 -13.92 7.66
CA LEU A 157 2.88 -14.91 8.73
C LEU A 157 2.34 -14.33 10.01
N HIS A 158 2.82 -13.15 10.40
CA HIS A 158 2.34 -12.45 11.59
C HIS A 158 0.85 -12.11 11.47
N HIS A 159 0.43 -11.52 10.34
CA HIS A 159 -0.96 -11.15 10.11
C HIS A 159 -1.91 -12.33 10.24
N PHE A 160 -1.61 -13.44 9.56
CA PHE A 160 -2.49 -14.61 9.57
C PHE A 160 -2.44 -15.40 10.89
N ALA A 161 -1.28 -15.44 11.56
CA ALA A 161 -1.17 -16.02 12.90
C ALA A 161 -2.02 -15.25 13.93
N VAL A 162 -2.01 -13.90 13.89
CA VAL A 162 -2.83 -13.07 14.78
C VAL A 162 -4.32 -13.27 14.54
N LEU A 163 -4.71 -13.53 13.29
CA LEU A 163 -6.10 -13.80 12.92
C LEU A 163 -6.52 -15.26 13.14
N ASP A 164 -5.62 -16.13 13.60
CA ASP A 164 -5.82 -17.58 13.71
C ASP A 164 -6.35 -18.20 12.40
N LYS A 165 -5.71 -17.83 11.29
CA LYS A 165 -6.07 -18.27 9.93
C LYS A 165 -4.85 -18.82 9.20
N PRO A 166 -5.03 -19.75 8.25
CA PRO A 166 -3.94 -20.17 7.38
C PRO A 166 -3.54 -19.02 6.44
N VAL A 167 -2.26 -18.97 6.07
CA VAL A 167 -1.78 -18.11 4.97
C VAL A 167 -2.44 -18.62 3.67
N PRO A 168 -3.23 -17.78 2.98
CA PRO A 168 -3.92 -18.21 1.78
C PRO A 168 -2.96 -18.25 0.59
N ASN A 169 -3.04 -19.30 -0.20
CA ASN A 169 -2.46 -19.37 -1.54
C ASN A 169 -0.97 -18.97 -1.58
N ILE A 170 -0.16 -19.37 -0.59
CA ILE A 170 1.31 -19.41 -0.69
C ILE A 170 1.78 -20.58 0.17
N GLN A 171 2.54 -21.50 -0.40
CA GLN A 171 3.22 -22.56 0.35
C GLN A 171 4.71 -22.23 0.45
N ALA A 172 5.37 -22.68 1.52
CA ALA A 172 6.77 -22.32 1.77
C ALA A 172 7.69 -22.81 0.64
N HIS A 173 7.48 -24.02 0.14
CA HIS A 173 8.23 -24.58 -1.00
C HIS A 173 8.04 -23.84 -2.33
N ASP A 174 7.00 -22.99 -2.46
CA ASP A 174 6.80 -22.21 -3.69
C ASP A 174 7.84 -21.10 -3.81
N ILE A 175 8.42 -20.64 -2.70
CA ILE A 175 9.26 -19.43 -2.64
C ILE A 175 10.59 -19.64 -1.91
N ASP A 176 10.87 -20.85 -1.41
CA ASP A 176 12.07 -21.17 -0.62
C ASP A 176 13.40 -21.00 -1.39
N HIS A 177 13.35 -21.03 -2.72
CA HIS A 177 14.49 -20.84 -3.61
C HIS A 177 14.96 -19.38 -3.71
N GLU A 178 14.08 -18.42 -3.43
CA GLU A 178 14.37 -16.97 -3.51
C GLU A 178 14.27 -16.26 -2.16
N VAL A 179 13.67 -16.87 -1.14
CA VAL A 179 13.46 -16.27 0.19
C VAL A 179 14.32 -16.95 1.26
N ASP A 180 15.10 -16.16 2.01
CA ASP A 180 15.91 -16.67 3.11
C ASP A 180 15.05 -16.97 4.34
N PHE A 181 14.60 -18.22 4.47
CA PHE A 181 13.80 -18.66 5.61
C PHE A 181 14.57 -18.77 6.92
N ASP A 182 15.90 -18.92 6.89
CA ASP A 182 16.70 -18.93 8.10
C ASP A 182 16.73 -17.53 8.73
N LEU A 183 16.81 -16.49 7.89
CA LEU A 183 16.70 -15.11 8.33
C LEU A 183 15.33 -14.81 8.97
N ILE A 184 14.24 -15.33 8.39
CA ILE A 184 12.90 -15.18 8.98
C ILE A 184 12.82 -15.89 10.33
N ARG A 185 13.32 -17.14 10.43
CA ARG A 185 13.37 -17.89 11.70
C ARG A 185 14.16 -17.12 12.77
N GLN A 186 15.29 -16.52 12.38
CA GLN A 186 16.07 -15.67 13.27
C GLN A 186 15.23 -14.49 13.79
N TRP A 187 14.54 -13.75 12.90
CA TRP A 187 13.70 -12.62 13.31
C TRP A 187 12.56 -13.01 14.24
N ILE A 188 11.90 -14.15 13.99
CA ILE A 188 10.84 -14.65 14.88
C ILE A 188 11.39 -14.94 16.28
N ASN A 189 12.57 -15.57 16.36
CA ASN A 189 13.18 -15.93 17.63
C ASN A 189 13.64 -14.68 18.41
N GLU A 190 14.27 -13.72 17.74
CA GLU A 190 14.77 -12.46 18.32
C GLU A 190 13.65 -11.52 18.79
N SER A 191 12.45 -11.63 18.23
CA SER A 191 11.33 -10.73 18.56
C SER A 191 10.76 -11.02 19.94
N GLU A 192 11.20 -10.30 20.97
CA GLU A 192 10.70 -10.46 22.35
C GLU A 192 9.21 -10.11 22.51
N LEU A 193 8.70 -9.23 21.63
CA LEU A 193 7.31 -8.75 21.67
C LEU A 193 6.29 -9.71 21.00
N LEU A 194 6.76 -10.77 20.34
CA LEU A 194 5.87 -11.76 19.72
C LEU A 194 5.39 -12.79 20.77
N PRO A 195 4.07 -13.00 20.93
CA PRO A 195 3.53 -14.07 21.78
C PRO A 195 4.00 -15.46 21.32
N LEU A 196 4.14 -16.39 22.27
CA LEU A 196 4.69 -17.72 22.00
C LEU A 196 3.83 -18.51 21.01
N GLU A 197 2.51 -18.36 21.08
CA GLU A 197 1.54 -19.00 20.21
C GLU A 197 1.73 -18.51 18.76
N ILE A 198 1.90 -17.20 18.59
CA ILE A 198 2.15 -16.56 17.29
C ILE A 198 3.51 -17.01 16.74
N LYS A 199 4.58 -16.99 17.55
CA LYS A 199 5.89 -17.52 17.13
C LYS A 199 5.78 -18.96 16.65
N SER A 200 5.07 -19.80 17.41
CA SER A 200 4.90 -21.22 17.08
C SER A 200 4.16 -21.42 15.77
N ALA A 201 3.09 -20.65 15.52
CA ALA A 201 2.34 -20.69 14.28
C ALA A 201 3.19 -20.26 13.07
N MET A 202 3.92 -19.15 13.19
CA MET A 202 4.82 -18.65 12.14
C MET A 202 5.92 -19.67 11.80
N LEU A 203 6.55 -20.26 12.83
CA LEU A 203 7.60 -21.27 12.66
C LEU A 203 7.06 -22.59 12.08
N ALA A 204 5.81 -22.95 12.36
CA ALA A 204 5.19 -24.13 11.80
C ALA A 204 5.00 -24.01 10.28
N TRP A 205 4.59 -22.84 9.79
CA TRP A 205 4.46 -22.58 8.36
C TRP A 205 5.80 -22.71 7.63
N LEU A 206 6.89 -22.21 8.22
CA LEU A 206 8.24 -22.29 7.64
C LEU A 206 8.84 -23.71 7.61
N LYS A 207 8.16 -24.71 8.18
CA LYS A 207 8.58 -26.12 8.16
C LYS A 207 7.75 -26.98 7.20
N ALA A 208 6.58 -26.47 6.78
CA ALA A 208 5.64 -27.15 5.90
C ALA A 208 6.10 -27.04 4.44
#